data_AF-A0A2H6FS08-F1
#
_entry.id   AF-A0A2H6FS08-F1
#
_cell.length_a   1.000
_cell.length_b   1.000
_cell.length_c   1.000
_cell.angle_alpha   90.00
_cell.angle_beta   90.00
_cell.angle_gamma   90.00
#
_symmetry.space_group_name_H-M   'P 1'
#
loop_
_entity.id
_entity.type
_entity.pdbx_description
1 polymer ?
#
loop_
_entity_poly.entity_id
_entity_poly.type
_entity_poly.pdbx_seq_one_letter_code
_entity_poly.pdbx_strand_id
1 'polypeptide(L)' 'MRAGGDQYKMQTFDQHLMKLYEEKIIDIETAKSAATSASDFERNVAFY' A
#
# COMPACT_ATOMS: atom_id res chain seq x y z
N MET A 1 31.81 0.07 -8.14
CA MET A 1 30.71 -0.88 -7.83
C MET A 1 29.48 -0.04 -7.50
N ARG A 2 28.35 -0.28 -8.17
CA ARG A 2 27.19 0.63 -8.20
C ARG A 2 26.57 0.82 -6.81
N ALA A 3 26.50 2.07 -6.35
CA ALA A 3 25.70 2.47 -5.19
C ALA A 3 24.21 2.38 -5.55
N GLY A 4 23.65 1.16 -5.50
CA GLY A 4 22.23 0.87 -5.74
C GLY A 4 21.51 0.39 -4.48
N GLY A 5 22.05 0.67 -3.29
CA GLY A 5 21.55 0.14 -2.02
C GLY A 5 20.39 0.91 -1.39
N ASP A 6 20.16 2.17 -1.80
CA ASP A 6 19.29 3.10 -1.06
C ASP A 6 18.01 3.54 -1.82
N GLN A 7 17.75 3.00 -3.01
CA GLN A 7 16.50 3.30 -3.73
C GLN A 7 15.33 2.39 -3.32
N TYR A 8 15.57 1.43 -2.42
CA TYR A 8 14.61 0.38 -2.04
C TYR A 8 13.77 0.73 -0.79
N LYS A 9 13.60 2.02 -0.49
CA LYS A 9 12.55 2.52 0.41
C LYS A 9 11.48 3.33 -0.33
N MET A 10 11.33 3.13 -1.64
CA MET A 10 10.14 3.60 -2.36
C MET A 10 8.96 2.73 -1.95
N GLN A 11 8.35 3.02 -0.82
CA GLN A 11 7.04 2.49 -0.49
C GLN A 11 6.04 3.15 -1.42
N THR A 12 5.30 2.37 -2.20
CA THR A 12 4.16 2.90 -2.95
C THR A 12 3.07 3.30 -1.98
N PHE A 13 2.25 4.25 -2.39
CA PHE A 13 1.14 4.74 -1.58
C PHE A 13 0.20 3.60 -1.14
N ASP A 14 -0.06 2.64 -2.02
CA ASP A 14 -0.91 1.48 -1.75
C ASP A 14 -0.33 0.55 -0.66
N GLN A 15 1.00 0.36 -0.64
CA GLN A 15 1.66 -0.38 0.44
C GLN A 15 1.55 0.34 1.81
N HIS A 16 1.52 1.67 1.80
CA HIS A 16 1.29 2.42 3.03
C HIS A 16 -0.16 2.34 3.50
N LEU A 17 -1.13 2.41 2.57
CA LEU A 17 -2.55 2.19 2.87
C LEU A 17 -2.83 0.81 3.44
N MET A 18 -2.13 -0.22 2.95
CA MET A 18 -2.25 -1.58 3.50
C MET A 18 -1.81 -1.66 4.96
N LYS A 19 -0.68 -1.03 5.30
CA LYS A 19 -0.25 -0.95 6.70
C LYS A 19 -1.27 -0.22 7.57
N LEU A 20 -1.79 0.92 7.11
CA LEU A 20 -2.81 1.68 7.83
C LEU A 20 -4.09 0.86 8.04
N TYR A 21 -4.48 0.05 7.05
CA TYR A 21 -5.61 -0.87 7.16
C TYR A 21 -5.33 -2.03 8.13
N GLU A 22 -4.14 -2.63 8.07
CA GLU A 22 -3.71 -3.70 8.98
C GLU A 22 -3.64 -3.23 10.44
N GLU A 23 -3.13 -2.02 10.66
CA GLU A 23 -3.11 -1.33 11.96
C GLU A 23 -4.50 -0.84 12.40
N LYS A 24 -5.54 -1.04 11.59
CA LYS A 24 -6.93 -0.57 11.80
C LYS A 24 -7.04 0.94 12.04
N ILE A 25 -6.10 1.71 11.49
CA ILE A 25 -6.09 3.18 11.53
C ILE A 25 -7.11 3.73 10.54
N ILE A 26 -7.30 3.04 9.41
CA ILE A 26 -8.29 3.36 8.38
C ILE A 26 -9.18 2.17 8.08
N ASP A 27 -10.42 2.44 7.69
CA ASP A 27 -11.34 1.40 7.21
C ASP A 27 -11.03 1.01 5.76
N ILE A 28 -11.46 -0.19 5.33
CA ILE A 28 -11.34 -0.65 3.93
C ILE A 28 -11.98 0.36 2.96
N GLU A 29 -13.08 1.00 3.33
CA GLU A 29 -13.72 2.03 2.49
C GLU A 29 -12.82 3.26 2.32
N THR A 30 -12.16 3.69 3.40
CA THR A 30 -11.21 4.82 3.37
C THR A 30 -9.96 4.47 2.56
N ALA A 31 -9.46 3.25 2.73
CA ALA A 31 -8.29 2.76 2.00
C ALA A 31 -8.57 2.67 0.49
N LYS A 32 -9.74 2.14 0.09
CA LYS A 32 -10.17 2.06 -1.32
C LYS A 32 -10.35 3.44 -1.95
N SER A 33 -10.93 4.39 -1.21
CA SER A 33 -11.14 5.75 -1.72
C SER A 33 -9.84 6.52 -1.87
N ALA A 34 -8.82 6.22 -1.07
CA ALA A 34 -7.50 6.83 -1.16
C ALA A 34 -6.59 6.14 -2.18
N ALA A 35 -6.73 4.82 -2.36
CA ALA A 35 -5.91 4.04 -3.29
C ALA A 35 -5.96 4.59 -4.72
N THR A 36 -4.83 4.51 -5.42
CA THR A 36 -4.75 4.95 -6.83
C THR A 36 -5.71 4.14 -7.72
N SER A 37 -5.94 2.88 -7.35
CA SER A 37 -6.94 2.01 -7.96
C SER A 37 -7.57 1.14 -6.87
N ALA A 38 -8.83 1.42 -6.53
CA ALA A 38 -9.58 0.64 -5.56
C ALA A 38 -9.58 -0.87 -5.91
N SER A 39 -9.72 -1.19 -7.20
CA SER A 39 -9.71 -2.57 -7.70
C SER A 39 -8.36 -3.26 -7.50
N ASP A 40 -7.25 -2.53 -7.63
CA ASP A 40 -5.91 -3.07 -7.41
C ASP A 40 -5.62 -3.25 -5.93
N PHE A 41 -6.05 -2.29 -5.10
CA PHE A 41 -5.96 -2.37 -3.65
C PHE A 41 -6.77 -3.55 -3.10
N GLU A 42 -8.02 -3.73 -3.51
CA GLU A 42 -8.87 -4.86 -3.11
C GLU A 42 -8.24 -6.20 -3.49
N ARG A 43 -7.70 -6.29 -4.70
CA ARG A 43 -6.97 -7.47 -5.13
C ARG A 43 -5.79 -7.71 -4.19
N ASN A 44 -4.97 -6.69 -3.97
CA ASN A 44 -3.77 -6.84 -3.16
C ASN A 44 -4.11 -7.20 -1.68
N VAL A 45 -5.21 -6.68 -1.12
CA VAL A 45 -5.71 -7.06 0.22
C VAL A 45 -6.27 -8.48 0.24
N ALA A 46 -6.98 -8.91 -0.81
CA ALA A 46 -7.56 -10.26 -0.90
C ALA A 46 -6.51 -11.36 -1.11
N PHE A 47 -5.30 -11.01 -1.54
CA PHE A 47 -4.18 -11.94 -1.77
C PHE A 47 -3.20 -12.03 -0.58
N TYR A 48 -3.48 -11.34 0.53
CA TYR A 48 -2.71 -11.38 1.77
C TYR A 48 -3.44 -12.19 2.85
#